data_AF-A0A4Z0HU40-F1
#
_entry.id   AF-A0A4Z0HU40-F1
#
_cell.length_a   1.000
_cell.length_b   1.000
_cell.length_c   1.000
_cell.angle_alpha   90.00
_cell.angle_beta   90.00
_cell.angle_gamma   90.00
#
_symmetry.space_group_name_H-M   'P 1'
#
loop_
_entity.id
_entity.type
_entity.pdbx_description
1 polymer ?
#
loop_
_entity_poly.entity_id
_entity_poly.type
_entity_poly.pdbx_seq_one_letter_code
_entity_poly.pdbx_strand_id
1 'polypeptide(L)'
;MGDTSEPWWANDPELKEYFRRSQEQLEREMAAHEPVAPDNPAEAVWDLSIGTRVHALGLARDDLARAQARYERAILAGRRAGLSWAQIGRVLGVSKQRLHSRFRGRTG
;
A
#
# COMPACT_ATOMS: atom_id res chain seq x y z
N MET A 1 20.70 -17.99 -3.52
CA MET A 1 20.49 -18.21 -4.96
C MET A 1 19.09 -18.80 -5.06
N GLY A 2 18.10 -17.96 -5.37
CA GLY A 2 16.69 -18.38 -5.37
C GLY A 2 16.39 -19.15 -6.64
N ASP A 3 16.07 -20.44 -6.50
CA ASP A 3 15.66 -21.30 -7.59
C ASP A 3 14.39 -20.73 -8.21
N THR A 4 14.52 -20.07 -9.36
CA THR A 4 13.37 -19.57 -10.14
C THR A 4 12.92 -20.69 -11.06
N SER A 5 12.65 -21.86 -10.48
CA SER A 5 12.03 -22.96 -11.20
C SER A 5 10.65 -22.51 -11.64
N GLU A 6 10.37 -22.60 -12.94
CA GLU A 6 9.07 -22.22 -13.50
C GLU A 6 7.95 -22.86 -12.69
N PRO A 7 6.87 -22.10 -12.37
CA PRO A 7 5.73 -22.66 -11.67
C PRO A 7 5.24 -23.92 -12.39
N TRP A 8 4.92 -24.98 -11.63
CA TRP A 8 4.54 -26.29 -12.19
C TRP A 8 3.38 -26.23 -13.22
N TRP A 9 2.54 -25.21 -13.13
CA TRP A 9 1.40 -24.95 -14.02
C TRP A 9 1.76 -24.17 -15.29
N ALA A 10 2.98 -23.63 -15.42
CA ALA A 10 3.38 -22.78 -16.54
C ALA A 10 3.49 -23.54 -17.87
N ASN A 11 3.79 -24.83 -17.82
CA ASN A 11 3.92 -25.70 -19.00
C ASN A 11 2.89 -26.83 -19.07
N ASP A 12 1.88 -26.81 -18.20
CA ASP A 12 0.80 -27.77 -18.23
C ASP A 12 -0.03 -27.61 -19.52
N PRO A 13 -0.09 -28.65 -20.38
CA PRO A 13 -0.80 -28.57 -21.66
C PRO A 13 -2.32 -28.45 -21.50
N GLU A 14 -2.90 -29.00 -20.42
CA GLU A 14 -4.34 -28.90 -20.18
C GLU A 14 -4.73 -27.49 -19.75
N LEU A 15 -3.93 -26.86 -18.88
CA LEU A 15 -4.16 -25.48 -18.47
C LEU A 15 -3.96 -24.50 -19.63
N LYS A 16 -2.95 -24.71 -20.49
CA LYS A 16 -2.76 -23.89 -21.70
C LYS A 16 -3.97 -23.96 -22.63
N GLU A 17 -4.50 -25.16 -22.84
CA GLU A 17 -5.68 -25.37 -23.68
C GLU A 17 -6.94 -24.77 -23.06
N TYR A 18 -7.09 -24.88 -21.73
CA TYR A 18 -8.19 -24.25 -21.01
C TYR A 18 -8.13 -22.72 -21.12
N PHE A 19 -6.97 -22.11 -20.90
CA PHE A 19 -6.79 -20.67 -21.06
C PHE A 19 -7.07 -20.22 -22.49
N ARG A 20 -6.58 -20.96 -23.50
CA ARG A 20 -6.85 -20.67 -24.91
C ARG A 20 -8.34 -20.69 -25.21
N ARG A 21 -9.06 -21.75 -24.81
CA ARG A 21 -10.52 -21.86 -25.02
C ARG A 21 -11.28 -20.78 -24.28
N SER A 22 -10.89 -20.48 -23.04
CA SER A 22 -11.51 -19.43 -22.24
C SER A 22 -11.28 -18.05 -22.86
N GLN A 23 -10.10 -17.78 -23.40
CA GLN A 23 -9.79 -16.54 -24.13
C GLN A 23 -10.60 -16.44 -25.44
N GLU A 24 -10.66 -17.50 -26.23
CA GLU A 24 -11.46 -17.54 -27.47
C GLU A 24 -12.95 -17.34 -27.20
N GLN A 25 -13.45 -17.91 -26.10
CA GLN A 25 -14.81 -17.69 -25.66
C GLN A 25 -15.04 -16.23 -25.25
N LEU A 26 -14.16 -15.66 -24.43
CA LEU A 26 -14.25 -14.26 -24.01
C LEU A 26 -14.20 -13.31 -25.21
N GLU A 27 -13.29 -13.54 -26.16
CA GLU A 27 -13.17 -12.75 -27.39
C GLU A 27 -14.44 -12.84 -28.24
N ARG A 28 -15.04 -14.02 -28.34
CA ARG A 28 -16.31 -14.22 -29.04
C ARG A 28 -17.46 -13.49 -28.36
N GLU A 29 -17.53 -13.55 -27.03
CA GLU A 29 -18.54 -12.83 -26.25
C GLU A 29 -18.34 -11.32 -26.38
N MET A 30 -17.10 -10.83 -26.24
CA MET A 30 -16.77 -9.41 -26.44
C MET A 30 -17.02 -8.93 -27.86
N ALA A 31 -16.82 -9.75 -28.88
CA ALA A 31 -17.14 -9.40 -30.27
C ALA A 31 -18.64 -9.44 -30.57
N ALA A 32 -19.39 -10.29 -29.85
CA ALA A 32 -20.85 -10.37 -29.97
C ALA A 32 -21.57 -9.23 -29.22
N HIS A 33 -20.93 -8.66 -28.20
CA HIS A 33 -21.46 -7.53 -27.44
C HIS A 33 -20.89 -6.22 -27.98
N GLU A 34 -21.77 -5.26 -28.29
CA GLU A 34 -21.32 -3.90 -28.56
C GLU A 34 -20.65 -3.34 -27.30
N PRO A 35 -19.45 -2.72 -27.40
CA PRO A 35 -18.82 -2.09 -26.25
C PRO A 35 -19.80 -1.10 -25.65
N VAL A 36 -20.05 -1.23 -24.34
CA VAL A 36 -20.86 -0.28 -23.59
C VAL A 36 -20.11 1.06 -23.60
N ALA A 37 -20.39 1.89 -24.60
CA ALA A 37 -19.93 3.26 -24.63
C ALA A 37 -20.62 3.96 -23.45
N PRO A 38 -19.86 4.62 -22.56
CA PRO A 38 -20.50 5.44 -21.54
C PRO A 38 -21.34 6.51 -22.25
N ASP A 39 -22.59 6.70 -21.82
CA ASP A 39 -23.47 7.76 -22.33
C ASP A 39 -22.78 9.13 -22.28
N ASN A 40 -21.85 9.30 -21.32
CA ASN A 40 -20.96 10.44 -21.22
C ASN A 40 -19.52 10.02 -20.87
N PRO A 41 -18.56 10.09 -21.82
CA PRO A 41 -17.17 9.72 -21.57
C PRO A 41 -16.48 10.62 -20.54
N ALA A 42 -16.96 11.86 -20.34
CA ALA A 42 -16.42 12.73 -19.31
C ALA A 42 -16.71 12.19 -17.90
N GLU A 43 -17.92 11.68 -17.65
CA GLU A 43 -18.32 11.12 -16.35
C GLU A 43 -17.48 9.89 -15.97
N ALA A 44 -17.26 8.99 -16.92
CA ALA A 44 -16.39 7.82 -16.70
C ALA A 44 -14.95 8.21 -16.34
N VAL A 45 -14.39 9.23 -17.00
CA VAL A 45 -13.06 9.76 -16.69
C VAL A 45 -13.03 10.44 -15.32
N TRP A 46 -14.09 11.17 -14.96
CA TRP A 46 -14.23 11.79 -13.64
C TRP A 46 -14.29 10.74 -12.53
N ASP A 47 -15.08 9.69 -12.67
CA ASP A 47 -15.20 8.61 -11.69
C ASP A 47 -13.87 7.87 -11.48
N LEU A 48 -13.14 7.55 -12.55
CA LEU A 48 -11.78 7.01 -12.46
C LEU A 48 -10.83 7.97 -11.72
N SER A 49 -10.95 9.28 -11.99
CA SER A 49 -10.12 10.29 -11.33
C SER A 49 -10.43 10.40 -9.83
N ILE A 50 -11.70 10.27 -9.44
CA ILE A 50 -12.15 10.27 -8.05
C ILE A 50 -11.64 9.01 -7.35
N GLY A 51 -11.82 7.83 -7.94
CA GLY A 51 -11.30 6.57 -7.41
C GLY A 51 -9.79 6.61 -7.17
N THR A 52 -9.04 7.15 -8.14
CA THR A 52 -7.59 7.33 -8.04
C THR A 52 -7.21 8.26 -6.89
N ARG A 53 -7.92 9.38 -6.72
CA ARG A 53 -7.67 10.34 -5.63
C ARG A 53 -8.02 9.76 -4.26
N VAL A 54 -9.13 9.04 -4.13
CA VAL A 54 -9.52 8.37 -2.88
C VAL A 54 -8.49 7.31 -2.50
N HIS A 55 -8.02 6.53 -3.48
CA HIS A 55 -6.96 5.55 -3.26
C HIS A 55 -5.66 6.24 -2.79
N ALA A 56 -5.25 7.33 -3.46
CA ALA A 56 -4.07 8.09 -3.06
C ALA A 56 -4.17 8.67 -1.64
N LEU A 57 -5.34 9.15 -1.24
CA LEU A 57 -5.61 9.58 0.15
C LEU A 57 -5.51 8.42 1.14
N GLY A 58 -6.02 7.24 0.78
CA GLY A 58 -5.86 6.02 1.56
C GLY A 58 -4.40 5.65 1.78
N LEU A 59 -3.60 5.65 0.71
CA LEU A 59 -2.16 5.40 0.79
C LEU A 59 -1.45 6.42 1.69
N ALA A 60 -1.74 7.71 1.52
CA ALA A 60 -1.15 8.77 2.33
C ALA A 60 -1.51 8.63 3.83
N ARG A 61 -2.74 8.22 4.14
CA ARG A 61 -3.16 7.93 5.52
C ARG A 61 -2.37 6.77 6.11
N ASP A 62 -2.19 5.69 5.35
CA ASP A 62 -1.47 4.51 5.81
C ASP A 62 0.03 4.80 5.97
N ASP A 63 0.62 5.59 5.08
CA ASP A 63 1.99 6.09 5.20
C ASP A 63 2.17 6.96 6.45
N LEU A 64 1.22 7.86 6.73
CA LEU A 64 1.23 8.67 7.94
C LEU A 64 1.19 7.78 9.18
N ALA A 65 0.32 6.78 9.22
CA ALA A 65 0.23 5.83 10.33
C ALA A 65 1.55 5.04 10.51
N ARG A 66 2.14 4.55 9.43
CA ARG A 66 3.44 3.87 9.44
C ARG A 66 4.56 4.77 9.96
N ALA A 67 4.61 6.02 9.49
CA ALA A 67 5.61 7.00 9.90
C ALA A 67 5.48 7.34 11.39
N GLN A 68 4.25 7.54 11.88
CA GLN A 68 3.98 7.76 13.31
C GLN A 68 4.42 6.57 14.15
N ALA A 69 4.04 5.33 13.79
CA ALA A 69 4.43 4.13 14.51
C ALA A 69 5.96 3.93 14.52
N ARG A 70 6.65 4.25 13.42
CA ARG A 70 8.13 4.21 13.35
C ARG A 70 8.76 5.26 14.26
N TYR A 71 8.22 6.49 14.27
CA TYR A 71 8.68 7.58 15.13
C TYR A 71 8.56 7.21 16.62
N GLU A 72 7.41 6.66 17.03
CA GLU A 72 7.19 6.23 18.41
C GLU A 72 8.13 5.09 18.82
N ARG A 73 8.28 4.07 17.97
CA ARG A 73 9.24 2.98 18.20
C ARG A 73 10.67 3.49 18.34
N ALA A 74 11.09 4.44 17.51
CA ALA A 74 12.43 5.02 17.59
C ALA A 74 12.66 5.76 18.92
N ILE A 75 11.68 6.53 19.40
CA ILE A 75 11.74 7.19 20.71
C ILE A 75 11.87 6.17 21.83
N LEU A 76 11.02 5.14 21.84
CA LEU A 76 11.04 4.10 22.88
C LEU A 76 12.33 3.30 22.86
N ALA A 77 12.85 2.95 21.67
CA ALA A 77 14.15 2.29 21.53
C ALA A 77 15.29 3.17 22.07
N GLY A 78 15.29 4.47 21.75
CA GLY A 78 16.26 5.43 22.29
C GLY A 78 16.20 5.53 23.82
N ARG A 79 14.98 5.54 24.39
CA ARG A 79 14.80 5.54 25.85
C ARG A 79 15.32 4.26 26.51
N ARG A 80 15.03 3.09 25.93
CA ARG A 80 15.57 1.80 26.41
C ARG A 80 17.09 1.70 26.29
N ALA A 81 17.67 2.35 25.28
CA ALA A 81 19.12 2.49 25.12
C ALA A 81 19.76 3.52 26.07
N GLY A 82 18.99 4.16 26.96
CA GLY A 82 19.50 5.10 27.96
C GLY A 82 19.57 6.56 27.52
N LEU A 83 19.14 6.91 26.30
CA LEU A 83 19.14 8.31 25.85
C LEU A 83 18.17 9.15 26.68
N SER A 84 18.62 10.31 27.14
CA SER A 84 17.76 11.28 27.83
C SER A 84 16.74 11.91 26.88
N TRP A 85 15.61 12.39 27.42
CA TRP A 85 14.61 13.14 26.66
C TRP A 85 15.19 14.37 25.93
N ALA A 86 16.23 14.98 26.50
CA ALA A 86 16.92 16.11 25.87
C ALA A 86 17.74 15.68 24.65
N GLN A 87 18.45 14.55 24.72
CA GLN A 87 19.20 14.01 23.58
C GLN A 87 18.26 13.58 22.44
N ILE A 88 17.18 12.87 22.77
CA ILE A 88 16.17 12.48 21.78
C ILE A 88 15.53 13.72 21.16
N GLY A 89 15.18 14.73 21.97
CA GLY A 89 14.61 15.98 21.48
C GLY A 89 15.54 16.72 20.51
N ARG A 90 16.85 16.80 20.82
CA ARG A 90 17.83 17.42 19.93
C ARG A 90 17.91 16.72 18.57
N VAL A 91 17.96 15.40 18.54
CA VAL A 91 18.03 14.62 17.28
C VAL A 91 16.76 14.81 16.45
N LEU A 92 15.60 14.88 17.10
CA LEU A 92 14.29 14.99 16.43
C LEU A 92 13.87 16.45 16.16
N GLY A 93 14.65 17.44 16.58
CA GLY A 93 14.29 18.86 16.45
C GLY A 93 13.08 19.29 17.29
N VAL A 94 12.81 18.62 18.42
CA VAL A 94 11.66 18.90 19.29
C VAL A 94 12.08 19.15 20.74
N SER A 95 11.26 19.88 21.50
CA SER A 95 11.56 20.17 22.90
C SER A 95 11.45 18.92 23.78
N LYS A 96 12.34 18.81 24.78
CA LYS A 96 12.29 17.75 25.82
C LYS A 96 10.93 17.69 26.52
N GLN A 97 10.33 18.85 26.81
CA GLN A 97 9.05 18.93 27.52
C GLN A 97 7.92 18.27 26.72
N ARG A 98 7.90 18.50 25.40
CA ARG A 98 6.92 17.89 24.49
C ARG A 98 7.06 16.36 24.46
N LEU A 99 8.28 15.85 24.37
CA LEU A 99 8.55 14.41 24.43
C LEU A 99 8.17 13.81 25.79
N HIS A 100 8.58 14.46 26.87
CA HIS A 100 8.31 13.99 28.22
C HIS A 100 6.80 13.94 28.51
N SER A 101 6.05 15.01 28.19
CA SER A 101 4.59 15.04 28.35
C SER A 101 3.91 13.88 27.59
N ARG A 102 4.33 13.62 26.35
CA ARG A 102 3.71 12.58 25.50
C ARG A 102 4.10 11.15 25.87
N PHE A 103 5.32 10.90 26.31
CA PHE A 103 5.86 9.53 26.44
C PHE A 103 6.23 9.09 27.86
N ARG A 104 6.14 9.96 28.89
CA ARG A 104 6.52 9.62 30.27
C ARG A 104 5.87 8.34 30.83
N GLY A 105 4.65 8.01 30.41
CA GLY A 105 3.91 6.83 30.88
C GLY A 105 4.08 5.57 30.01
N ARG A 106 4.89 5.64 28.94
CA ARG A 106 5.05 4.54 27.96
C ARG A 106 6.45 3.89 28.00
N THR A 107 7.32 4.36 28.90
CA THR A 107 8.71 3.90 29.04
C THR A 107 8.95 3.13 30.34
N GLY A 108 7.88 2.59 30.93
CA GLY A 108 7.97 1.65 32.06
C GLY A 108 8.51 0.30 31.63
#